data_AF-A0A395Y970-F1
#
_entry.id   AF-A0A395Y970-F1
#
_cell.length_a   1.000
_cell.length_b   1.000
_cell.length_c   1.000
_cell.angle_alpha   90.00
_cell.angle_beta   90.00
_cell.angle_gamma   90.00
#
_symmetry.space_group_name_H-M   'P 1'
#
loop_
_entity.id
_entity.type
_entity.pdbx_description
1 polymer ?
#
loop_
_entity_poly.entity_id
_entity_poly.type
_entity_poly.pdbx_seq_one_letter_code
_entity_poly.pdbx_strand_id
1 'polypeptide(L)'
;MDYNRIVVCRGGGDLATGIIHRLAKAGLQVVCLESERPSSIRRQVCFSEAVYDGEMYVDGMKAVRVKNMEDILTAWQKREVPVLIDPKGEWIEELKPVAVVDAIIAKKNLGTYKDMAPLTIGVGPGFTAGSDVDVVIESMRGHNLGRVITKGAAIANTGIPGKVGGYDKERVIHASGAGYMKNISKIGDLVEKGQIIAEIYEDLSMTGEGVPVKATLNGILRGLIRTGYHVSKGFKIADIDPRKEELENCFTISDKARCIAGSVLEVICGKLMEENSSLFLGRNPDEA
;
A
#
# COMPACT_ATOMS: atom_id res chain seq x y z
N MET A 1 -25.35 -5.66 -10.15
CA MET A 1 -24.39 -5.01 -9.25
C MET A 1 -24.50 -3.52 -9.45
N ASP A 2 -24.43 -2.75 -8.37
CA ASP A 2 -24.36 -1.29 -8.46
C ASP A 2 -22.90 -0.92 -8.74
N TYR A 3 -22.54 -0.85 -10.03
CA TYR A 3 -21.17 -0.56 -10.47
C TYR A 3 -20.67 0.82 -9.97
N ASN A 4 -21.56 1.69 -9.50
CA ASN A 4 -21.25 3.00 -8.92
C ASN A 4 -20.52 2.93 -7.55
N ARG A 5 -20.06 1.75 -7.11
CA ARG A 5 -19.38 1.55 -5.83
C ARG A 5 -18.03 0.86 -5.94
N ILE A 6 -17.57 0.57 -7.15
CA ILE A 6 -16.31 -0.11 -7.37
C ILE A 6 -15.17 0.90 -7.26
N VAL A 7 -14.19 0.60 -6.41
CA VAL A 7 -12.95 1.36 -6.31
C VAL A 7 -11.79 0.44 -6.62
N VAL A 8 -10.94 0.85 -7.56
CA VAL A 8 -9.69 0.14 -7.83
C VAL A 8 -8.56 0.82 -7.06
N CYS A 9 -7.84 0.05 -6.25
CA CYS A 9 -6.61 0.48 -5.61
C CYS A 9 -5.42 -0.18 -6.31
N ARG A 10 -4.55 0.61 -6.93
CA ARG A 10 -3.25 0.13 -7.41
C ARG A 10 -2.26 0.13 -6.25
N GLY A 11 -1.62 -1.00 -6.00
CA GLY A 11 -0.78 -1.21 -4.84
C GLY A 11 -1.50 -1.96 -3.71
N GLY A 12 -0.82 -2.94 -3.11
CA GLY A 12 -1.27 -3.71 -1.95
C GLY A 12 -0.33 -3.64 -0.73
N GLY A 13 0.61 -2.69 -0.73
CA GLY A 13 1.55 -2.48 0.38
C GLY A 13 0.92 -1.80 1.60
N ASP A 14 1.73 -1.54 2.63
CA ASP A 14 1.30 -1.07 3.98
C ASP A 14 0.29 0.10 3.95
N LEU A 15 0.58 1.16 3.17
CA LEU A 15 -0.34 2.31 3.07
C LEU A 15 -1.60 1.97 2.27
N ALA A 16 -1.46 1.23 1.18
CA ALA A 16 -2.58 0.81 0.34
C ALA A 16 -3.53 -0.10 1.10
N THR A 17 -3.02 -1.03 1.91
CA THR A 17 -3.84 -1.88 2.79
C THR A 17 -4.70 -1.07 3.75
N GLY A 18 -4.17 0.01 4.34
CA GLY A 18 -5.00 0.90 5.17
C GLY A 18 -6.13 1.58 4.39
N ILE A 19 -5.86 1.99 3.16
CA ILE A 19 -6.86 2.59 2.25
C ILE A 19 -7.94 1.55 1.91
N ILE A 20 -7.53 0.41 1.35
CA ILE A 20 -8.41 -0.68 0.95
C ILE A 20 -9.28 -1.11 2.13
N HIS A 21 -8.69 -1.33 3.30
CA HIS A 21 -9.39 -1.74 4.51
C HIS A 21 -10.50 -0.77 4.88
N ARG A 22 -10.20 0.53 4.91
CA ARG A 22 -11.19 1.55 5.27
C ARG A 22 -12.30 1.67 4.24
N LEU A 23 -11.97 1.65 2.95
CA LEU A 23 -12.96 1.73 1.88
C LEU A 23 -13.90 0.52 1.90
N ALA A 24 -13.35 -0.69 2.04
CA ALA A 24 -14.16 -1.90 2.15
C ALA A 24 -15.01 -1.93 3.43
N LYS A 25 -14.48 -1.45 4.58
CA LYS A 25 -15.26 -1.27 5.81
C LYS A 25 -16.41 -0.26 5.66
N ALA A 26 -16.23 0.76 4.83
CA ALA A 26 -17.28 1.73 4.49
C ALA A 26 -18.34 1.17 3.52
N GLY A 27 -18.18 -0.07 3.05
CA GLY A 27 -19.15 -0.75 2.18
C GLY A 27 -18.89 -0.58 0.68
N LEU A 28 -17.74 -0.04 0.28
CA LEU A 28 -17.33 0.04 -1.12
C LEU A 28 -16.78 -1.31 -1.61
N GLN A 29 -16.97 -1.58 -2.89
CA GLN A 29 -16.45 -2.78 -3.54
C GLN A 29 -15.03 -2.51 -4.03
N VAL A 30 -14.03 -2.88 -3.23
CA VAL A 30 -12.63 -2.57 -3.56
C VAL A 30 -11.97 -3.73 -4.28
N VAL A 31 -11.20 -3.45 -5.33
CA VAL A 31 -10.27 -4.38 -5.98
C VAL A 31 -8.85 -3.85 -5.82
N CYS A 32 -7.93 -4.71 -5.40
CA CYS A 32 -6.50 -4.42 -5.32
C CYS A 32 -5.79 -4.94 -6.58
N LEU A 33 -5.10 -4.05 -7.30
CA LEU A 33 -4.21 -4.44 -8.40
C LEU A 33 -2.77 -4.40 -7.93
N GLU A 34 -2.03 -5.48 -8.14
CA GLU A 34 -0.66 -5.62 -7.64
C GLU A 34 0.27 -6.16 -8.72
N SER A 35 1.57 -5.98 -8.50
CA SER A 35 2.64 -6.56 -9.28
C SER A 35 2.80 -8.07 -9.05
N GLU A 36 3.48 -8.75 -9.97
CA GLU A 36 3.78 -10.18 -9.85
C GLU A 36 4.69 -10.52 -8.65
N ARG A 37 5.52 -9.56 -8.23
CA ARG A 37 6.49 -9.72 -7.13
C ARG A 37 6.48 -8.49 -6.22
N PRO A 38 5.44 -8.33 -5.38
CA PRO A 38 5.33 -7.20 -4.48
C PRO A 38 6.48 -7.13 -3.47
N SER A 39 6.94 -5.91 -3.16
CA SER A 39 8.16 -5.68 -2.36
C SER A 39 7.91 -5.25 -0.91
N SER A 40 6.75 -5.60 -0.35
CA SER A 40 6.38 -5.22 1.01
C SER A 40 7.38 -5.77 2.03
N ILE A 41 7.91 -4.89 2.89
CA ILE A 41 8.72 -5.33 4.04
C ILE A 41 7.87 -5.52 5.30
N ARG A 42 6.82 -4.72 5.50
CA ARG A 42 5.86 -4.88 6.61
C ARG A 42 4.79 -5.90 6.24
N ARG A 43 5.25 -7.10 5.88
CA ARG A 43 4.45 -8.16 5.24
C ARG A 43 3.22 -8.57 6.04
N GLN A 44 3.31 -8.54 7.37
CA GLN A 44 2.20 -8.90 8.27
C GLN A 44 0.99 -7.95 8.19
N VAL A 45 1.11 -6.82 7.49
CA VAL A 45 0.03 -5.82 7.34
C VAL A 45 -0.16 -5.37 5.89
N CYS A 46 0.21 -6.21 4.92
CA CYS A 46 0.12 -5.88 3.49
C CYS A 46 -0.71 -6.93 2.74
N PHE A 47 -1.80 -6.51 2.11
CA PHE A 47 -2.63 -7.38 1.26
C PHE A 47 -1.89 -7.90 0.03
N SER A 48 -0.79 -7.25 -0.35
CA SER A 48 0.12 -7.74 -1.39
C SER A 48 0.64 -9.16 -1.12
N GLU A 49 0.68 -9.62 0.13
CA GLU A 49 1.13 -10.98 0.44
C GLU A 49 0.19 -12.06 -0.12
N ALA A 50 -1.08 -11.74 -0.39
CA ALA A 50 -2.00 -12.64 -1.07
C ALA A 50 -1.50 -13.04 -2.47
N VAL A 51 -0.67 -12.22 -3.13
CA VAL A 51 -0.01 -12.58 -4.39
C VAL A 51 0.83 -13.86 -4.25
N TYR A 52 1.54 -13.99 -3.12
CA TYR A 52 2.41 -15.11 -2.82
C TYR A 52 1.65 -16.29 -2.22
N ASP A 53 0.87 -16.04 -1.17
CA ASP A 53 0.29 -17.09 -0.32
C ASP A 53 -1.15 -17.44 -0.70
N GLY A 54 -1.72 -16.76 -1.71
CA GLY A 54 -3.11 -16.92 -2.16
C GLY A 54 -4.13 -16.13 -1.34
N GLU A 55 -3.83 -15.84 -0.08
CA GLU A 55 -4.66 -15.02 0.81
C GLU A 55 -3.82 -14.29 1.87
N MET A 56 -4.41 -13.26 2.48
CA MET A 56 -3.82 -12.53 3.59
C MET A 56 -4.91 -11.98 4.51
N TYR A 57 -4.70 -12.03 5.82
CA TYR A 57 -5.59 -11.42 6.81
C TYR A 57 -4.91 -10.22 7.47
N VAL A 58 -5.56 -9.06 7.45
CA VAL A 58 -5.09 -7.84 8.14
C VAL A 58 -6.28 -7.19 8.84
N ASP A 59 -6.15 -6.89 10.14
CA ASP A 59 -7.17 -6.23 10.96
C ASP A 59 -8.60 -6.80 10.74
N GLY A 60 -8.71 -8.14 10.73
CA GLY A 60 -9.97 -8.88 10.58
C GLY A 60 -10.56 -8.89 9.16
N MET A 61 -9.83 -8.39 8.16
CA MET A 61 -10.23 -8.40 6.76
C MET A 61 -9.38 -9.39 5.98
N LYS A 62 -10.03 -10.25 5.18
CA LYS A 62 -9.36 -11.17 4.28
C LYS A 62 -9.18 -10.53 2.91
N ALA A 63 -7.97 -10.60 2.37
CA ALA A 63 -7.68 -10.40 0.96
C ALA A 63 -7.37 -11.74 0.30
N VAL A 64 -7.87 -11.96 -0.91
CA VAL A 64 -7.74 -13.23 -1.64
C VAL A 64 -7.26 -12.97 -3.07
N ARG A 65 -6.31 -13.76 -3.52
CA ARG A 65 -5.83 -13.70 -4.91
C ARG A 65 -6.88 -14.31 -5.83
N VAL A 66 -7.29 -13.53 -6.82
CA VAL A 66 -8.32 -13.89 -7.79
C VAL A 66 -7.77 -13.80 -9.20
N LYS A 67 -8.47 -14.37 -10.20
CA LYS A 67 -8.01 -14.39 -11.59
C LYS A 67 -9.01 -13.88 -12.61
N ASN A 68 -10.29 -13.82 -12.28
CA ASN A 68 -11.35 -13.48 -13.21
C ASN A 68 -12.51 -12.76 -12.48
N MET A 69 -13.49 -12.29 -13.26
CA MET A 69 -14.65 -11.58 -12.72
C MET A 69 -15.47 -12.42 -11.74
N GLU A 70 -15.69 -13.71 -12.00
CA GLU A 70 -16.47 -14.58 -11.11
C GLU A 70 -15.83 -14.70 -9.71
N ASP A 71 -14.51 -14.83 -9.66
CA ASP A 71 -13.74 -14.84 -8.41
C ASP A 71 -13.88 -13.50 -7.65
N ILE A 72 -13.83 -12.37 -8.36
CA ILE A 72 -14.03 -11.03 -7.79
C ILE A 72 -15.41 -10.92 -7.14
N LEU A 73 -16.47 -11.31 -7.87
CA LEU A 73 -17.84 -11.28 -7.39
C LEU A 73 -17.99 -12.17 -6.13
N THR A 74 -17.37 -13.35 -6.14
CA THR A 74 -17.39 -14.30 -5.02
C THR A 74 -16.69 -13.73 -3.80
N ALA A 75 -15.52 -13.11 -3.96
CA ALA A 75 -14.80 -12.47 -2.86
C ALA A 75 -15.64 -11.36 -2.20
N TRP A 76 -16.26 -10.49 -3.01
CA TRP A 76 -17.12 -9.44 -2.48
C TRP A 76 -18.36 -9.96 -1.75
N GLN A 77 -19.00 -11.03 -2.24
CA GLN A 77 -20.12 -11.66 -1.53
C GLN A 77 -19.71 -12.17 -0.14
N LYS A 78 -18.46 -12.62 0.01
CA LYS A 78 -17.87 -13.05 1.28
C LYS A 78 -17.30 -11.89 2.12
N ARG A 79 -17.43 -10.64 1.66
CA ARG A 79 -16.81 -9.44 2.27
C ARG A 79 -15.29 -9.51 2.33
N GLU A 80 -14.69 -10.15 1.34
CA GLU A 80 -13.24 -10.27 1.15
C GLU A 80 -12.77 -9.26 0.10
N VAL A 81 -11.48 -8.92 0.12
CA VAL A 81 -10.84 -8.04 -0.87
C VAL A 81 -10.21 -8.89 -1.97
N PRO A 82 -10.70 -8.81 -3.22
CA PRO A 82 -10.02 -9.41 -4.36
C PRO A 82 -8.69 -8.71 -4.66
N VAL A 83 -7.63 -9.50 -4.85
CA VAL A 83 -6.29 -9.07 -5.26
C VAL A 83 -5.96 -9.71 -6.60
N LEU A 84 -5.74 -8.88 -7.63
CA LEU A 84 -5.33 -9.30 -8.96
C LEU A 84 -3.86 -8.99 -9.18
N ILE A 85 -3.18 -9.88 -9.89
CA ILE A 85 -1.87 -9.57 -10.47
C ILE A 85 -2.13 -8.84 -11.79
N ASP A 86 -1.96 -7.53 -11.76
CA ASP A 86 -2.18 -6.64 -12.89
C ASP A 86 -1.31 -5.38 -12.72
N PRO A 87 0.00 -5.48 -13.03
CA PRO A 87 0.92 -4.35 -12.87
C PRO A 87 0.58 -3.19 -13.81
N LYS A 88 -0.09 -3.45 -14.94
CA LYS A 88 -0.42 -2.45 -15.96
C LYS A 88 -1.74 -1.73 -15.67
N GLY A 89 -2.63 -2.32 -14.90
CA GLY A 89 -3.94 -1.77 -14.60
C GLY A 89 -4.99 -2.05 -15.68
N GLU A 90 -4.83 -3.12 -16.46
CA GLU A 90 -5.76 -3.52 -17.53
C GLU A 90 -7.19 -3.75 -17.00
N TRP A 91 -7.34 -4.23 -15.77
CA TRP A 91 -8.64 -4.44 -15.12
C TRP A 91 -9.42 -3.16 -14.83
N ILE A 92 -8.78 -1.98 -14.87
CA ILE A 92 -9.47 -0.70 -14.66
C ILE A 92 -10.49 -0.46 -15.78
N GLU A 93 -10.13 -0.75 -17.03
CA GLU A 93 -11.02 -0.59 -18.18
C GLU A 93 -12.20 -1.58 -18.15
N GLU A 94 -11.96 -2.79 -17.65
CA GLU A 94 -12.98 -3.83 -17.51
C GLU A 94 -13.96 -3.52 -16.36
N LEU A 95 -13.45 -3.11 -15.20
CA LEU A 95 -14.25 -2.86 -14.00
C LEU A 95 -14.99 -1.53 -14.03
N LYS A 96 -14.52 -0.55 -14.80
CA LYS A 96 -15.06 0.82 -14.90
C LYS A 96 -15.38 1.41 -13.52
N PRO A 97 -14.38 1.50 -12.62
CA PRO A 97 -14.62 1.94 -11.26
C PRO A 97 -15.01 3.42 -11.20
N VAL A 98 -15.71 3.82 -10.14
CA VAL A 98 -15.99 5.24 -9.87
C VAL A 98 -14.72 6.00 -9.47
N ALA A 99 -13.76 5.28 -8.87
CA ALA A 99 -12.48 5.85 -8.48
C ALA A 99 -11.31 4.87 -8.68
N VAL A 100 -10.17 5.43 -9.10
CA VAL A 100 -8.86 4.76 -9.09
C VAL A 100 -7.97 5.46 -8.07
N VAL A 101 -7.41 4.68 -7.14
CA VAL A 101 -6.44 5.15 -6.15
C VAL A 101 -5.09 4.52 -6.44
N ASP A 102 -4.09 5.32 -6.81
CA ASP A 102 -2.71 4.86 -6.90
C ASP A 102 -2.00 5.02 -5.55
N ALA A 103 -1.85 3.89 -4.87
CA ALA A 103 -1.13 3.75 -3.61
C ALA A 103 0.08 2.82 -3.75
N ILE A 104 0.69 2.75 -4.95
CA ILE A 104 1.95 2.01 -5.18
C ILE A 104 3.11 2.69 -4.42
N ILE A 105 3.06 4.03 -4.29
CA ILE A 105 4.09 4.86 -3.65
C ILE A 105 5.47 4.68 -4.31
N ALA A 106 5.49 4.58 -5.64
CA ALA A 106 6.72 4.45 -6.43
C ALA A 106 7.59 5.72 -6.43
N LYS A 107 7.07 6.84 -5.90
CA LYS A 107 7.70 8.18 -5.88
C LYS A 107 7.89 8.79 -7.27
N LYS A 108 7.30 8.15 -8.28
CA LYS A 108 7.20 8.57 -9.67
C LYS A 108 5.90 7.97 -10.23
N ASN A 109 5.31 8.62 -11.20
CA ASN A 109 4.14 8.10 -11.87
C ASN A 109 4.53 6.87 -12.73
N LEU A 110 3.82 5.74 -12.54
CA LEU A 110 4.02 4.48 -13.29
C LEU A 110 2.93 4.25 -14.35
N GLY A 111 2.23 5.30 -14.76
CA GLY A 111 1.18 5.23 -15.78
C GLY A 111 -0.23 5.40 -15.21
N THR A 112 -0.39 5.98 -14.02
CA THR A 112 -1.69 6.50 -13.59
C THR A 112 -1.91 7.85 -14.26
N TYR A 113 -3.08 8.07 -14.84
CA TYR A 113 -3.41 9.34 -15.49
C TYR A 113 -4.84 9.77 -15.18
N LYS A 114 -5.09 11.07 -15.27
CA LYS A 114 -6.40 11.68 -15.14
C LYS A 114 -7.30 11.12 -16.24
N ASP A 115 -8.49 10.66 -15.90
CA ASP A 115 -9.46 9.97 -16.79
C ASP A 115 -9.39 8.43 -16.84
N MET A 116 -8.53 7.77 -16.04
CA MET A 116 -8.64 6.31 -15.81
C MET A 116 -9.98 5.91 -15.16
N ALA A 117 -10.63 6.85 -14.48
CA ALA A 117 -11.94 6.73 -13.84
C ALA A 117 -12.53 8.14 -13.64
N PRO A 118 -13.83 8.28 -13.29
CA PRO A 118 -14.44 9.57 -12.94
C PRO A 118 -13.73 10.34 -11.82
N LEU A 119 -12.95 9.64 -10.99
CA LEU A 119 -12.07 10.20 -9.97
C LEU A 119 -10.75 9.43 -9.91
N THR A 120 -9.63 10.14 -9.99
CA THR A 120 -8.28 9.58 -9.87
C THR A 120 -7.53 10.21 -8.70
N ILE A 121 -7.00 9.37 -7.81
CA ILE A 121 -6.30 9.81 -6.59
C ILE A 121 -4.87 9.25 -6.59
N GLY A 122 -3.86 10.12 -6.55
CA GLY A 122 -2.47 9.74 -6.30
C GLY A 122 -2.11 9.86 -4.82
N VAL A 123 -1.45 8.86 -4.25
CA VAL A 123 -1.01 8.92 -2.84
C VAL A 123 0.48 9.22 -2.76
N GLY A 124 0.84 10.33 -2.11
CA GLY A 124 2.22 10.73 -1.89
C GLY A 124 2.92 11.30 -3.13
N PRO A 125 4.27 11.34 -3.12
CA PRO A 125 5.05 11.96 -4.19
C PRO A 125 4.99 11.18 -5.50
N GLY A 126 5.22 11.89 -6.62
CA GLY A 126 5.25 11.31 -7.96
C GLY A 126 4.05 11.69 -8.83
N PHE A 127 3.08 12.43 -8.27
CA PHE A 127 1.88 12.89 -8.95
C PHE A 127 1.66 14.40 -8.73
N THR A 128 1.03 15.04 -9.71
CA THR A 128 0.59 16.43 -9.67
C THR A 128 -0.92 16.51 -9.86
N ALA A 129 -1.65 16.95 -8.83
CA ALA A 129 -3.09 17.16 -8.89
C ALA A 129 -3.46 18.23 -9.92
N GLY A 130 -4.47 17.94 -10.72
CA GLY A 130 -4.92 18.72 -11.87
C GLY A 130 -4.22 18.38 -13.19
N SER A 131 -3.11 17.65 -13.16
CA SER A 131 -2.34 17.23 -14.33
C SER A 131 -2.31 15.70 -14.47
N ASP A 132 -1.67 15.01 -13.52
CA ASP A 132 -1.53 13.55 -13.55
C ASP A 132 -2.75 12.84 -13.00
N VAL A 133 -3.41 13.43 -12.01
CA VAL A 133 -4.57 12.89 -11.28
C VAL A 133 -5.47 14.03 -10.85
N ASP A 134 -6.70 13.75 -10.44
CA ASP A 134 -7.61 14.78 -9.92
C ASP A 134 -7.16 15.28 -8.55
N VAL A 135 -6.75 14.37 -7.68
CA VAL A 135 -6.39 14.67 -6.29
C VAL A 135 -5.11 13.96 -5.90
N VAL A 136 -4.27 14.63 -5.12
CA VAL A 136 -3.12 14.02 -4.44
C VAL A 136 -3.35 14.03 -2.94
N ILE A 137 -3.06 12.91 -2.26
CA ILE A 137 -3.09 12.83 -0.79
C ILE A 137 -1.66 12.88 -0.25
N GLU A 138 -1.38 13.84 0.63
CA GLU A 138 -0.07 13.95 1.27
C GLU A 138 0.23 12.72 2.16
N SER A 139 1.42 12.15 1.99
CA SER A 139 1.86 10.96 2.73
C SER A 139 3.10 11.22 3.61
N MET A 140 3.70 12.38 3.58
CA MET A 140 4.79 12.76 4.47
C MET A 140 4.26 12.91 5.90
N ARG A 141 4.97 12.31 6.88
CA ARG A 141 4.61 12.50 8.29
C ARG A 141 4.86 13.96 8.68
N GLY A 142 3.92 14.56 9.39
CA GLY A 142 3.98 15.94 9.85
C GLY A 142 2.60 16.59 9.84
N HIS A 143 2.57 17.91 9.97
CA HIS A 143 1.33 18.69 10.05
C HIS A 143 0.39 18.47 8.84
N ASN A 144 0.94 18.23 7.65
CA ASN A 144 0.17 18.04 6.43
C ASN A 144 -0.17 16.57 6.12
N LEU A 145 0.13 15.59 6.99
CA LEU A 145 -0.16 14.19 6.71
C LEU A 145 -1.67 13.99 6.41
N GLY A 146 -1.99 13.33 5.30
CA GLY A 146 -3.37 13.11 4.87
C GLY A 146 -4.03 14.34 4.24
N ARG A 147 -3.32 15.46 4.04
CA ARG A 147 -3.90 16.63 3.40
C ARG A 147 -4.33 16.30 1.96
N VAL A 148 -5.56 16.69 1.64
CA VAL A 148 -6.13 16.64 0.29
C VAL A 148 -5.57 17.80 -0.53
N ILE A 149 -4.91 17.49 -1.64
CA ILE A 149 -4.28 18.46 -2.55
C ILE A 149 -5.03 18.38 -3.88
N THR A 150 -5.79 19.41 -4.20
CA THR A 150 -6.56 19.52 -5.46
C THR A 150 -5.81 20.28 -6.57
N LYS A 151 -4.68 20.91 -6.23
CA LYS A 151 -3.77 21.56 -7.17
C LYS A 151 -2.33 21.47 -6.68
N GLY A 152 -1.43 20.94 -7.50
CA GLY A 152 -0.01 20.76 -7.17
C GLY A 152 0.32 19.35 -6.67
N ALA A 153 1.52 19.17 -6.11
CA ALA A 153 2.05 17.87 -5.74
C ALA A 153 2.25 17.72 -4.22
N ALA A 154 2.31 16.48 -3.74
CA ALA A 154 2.76 16.18 -2.38
C ALA A 154 4.25 16.51 -2.20
N ILE A 155 4.69 16.57 -0.94
CA ILE A 155 6.09 16.76 -0.58
C ILE A 155 6.96 15.68 -1.24
N ALA A 156 8.00 16.11 -1.94
CA ALA A 156 8.96 15.24 -2.60
C ALA A 156 9.60 14.25 -1.61
N ASN A 157 9.96 13.05 -2.10
CA ASN A 157 10.60 12.05 -1.26
C ASN A 157 11.95 12.55 -0.72
N THR A 158 12.04 12.74 0.59
CA THR A 158 13.26 13.20 1.27
C THR A 158 14.33 12.11 1.39
N GLY A 159 13.96 10.84 1.19
CA GLY A 159 14.86 9.70 1.43
C GLY A 159 15.11 9.40 2.91
N ILE A 160 14.52 10.17 3.82
CA ILE A 160 14.68 10.01 5.28
C ILE A 160 13.39 9.38 5.83
N PRO A 161 13.45 8.20 6.46
CA PRO A 161 12.29 7.62 7.13
C PRO A 161 11.81 8.51 8.29
N GLY A 162 10.51 8.52 8.56
CA GLY A 162 9.98 9.23 9.73
C GLY A 162 10.55 8.68 11.05
N LYS A 163 10.73 9.56 12.04
CA LYS A 163 11.26 9.21 13.37
C LYS A 163 10.35 8.23 14.11
N VAL A 164 10.94 7.23 14.77
CA VAL A 164 10.29 6.28 15.66
C VAL A 164 11.20 6.07 16.87
N GLY A 165 10.71 6.33 18.08
CA GLY A 165 11.51 6.22 19.30
C GLY A 165 12.81 7.04 19.30
N GLY A 166 12.85 8.15 18.56
CA GLY A 166 14.05 9.00 18.40
C GLY A 166 14.95 8.67 17.20
N TYR A 167 14.74 7.53 16.53
CA TYR A 167 15.57 7.05 15.41
C TYR A 167 14.89 7.25 14.05
N ASP A 168 15.66 7.60 13.00
CA ASP A 168 15.16 7.81 11.64
C ASP A 168 15.75 6.87 10.58
N LYS A 169 16.98 7.07 10.11
CA LYS A 169 17.64 6.28 9.06
C LYS A 169 18.12 4.94 9.59
N GLU A 170 18.63 4.93 10.81
CA GLU A 170 19.26 3.76 11.44
C GLU A 170 18.29 2.59 11.59
N ARG A 171 16.98 2.86 11.65
CA ARG A 171 15.95 1.83 11.79
C ARG A 171 15.70 1.03 10.51
N VAL A 172 16.07 1.59 9.36
CA VAL A 172 15.82 0.97 8.05
C VAL A 172 17.11 0.37 7.51
N ILE A 173 17.06 -0.91 7.19
CA ILE A 173 18.19 -1.66 6.64
C ILE A 173 18.02 -1.77 5.12
N HIS A 174 19.10 -1.47 4.40
CA HIS A 174 19.17 -1.59 2.95
C HIS A 174 20.16 -2.67 2.55
N ALA A 175 19.90 -3.36 1.44
CA ALA A 175 20.76 -4.42 0.92
C ALA A 175 22.15 -3.87 0.55
N SER A 176 23.20 -4.56 1.01
CA SER A 176 24.60 -4.21 0.71
C SER A 176 25.01 -4.52 -0.73
N GLY A 177 24.33 -5.48 -1.36
CA GLY A 177 24.55 -5.95 -2.72
C GLY A 177 23.25 -6.45 -3.37
N ALA A 178 23.34 -6.94 -4.60
CA ALA A 178 22.24 -7.61 -5.28
C ALA A 178 22.24 -9.11 -4.97
N GLY A 179 21.06 -9.74 -5.03
CA GLY A 179 20.92 -11.18 -4.78
C GLY A 179 19.54 -11.55 -4.23
N TYR A 180 19.42 -12.75 -3.71
CA TYR A 180 18.19 -13.31 -3.16
C TYR A 180 18.25 -13.37 -1.64
N MET A 181 17.20 -12.85 -1.01
CA MET A 181 17.11 -12.81 0.45
C MET A 181 16.83 -14.18 1.05
N LYS A 182 17.49 -14.52 2.16
CA LYS A 182 17.19 -15.67 3.01
C LYS A 182 17.03 -15.20 4.45
N ASN A 183 15.80 -15.28 4.97
CA ASN A 183 15.52 -14.81 6.32
C ASN A 183 15.99 -15.83 7.37
N ILE A 184 16.59 -15.31 8.45
CA ILE A 184 16.98 -16.09 9.64
C ILE A 184 16.04 -15.74 10.80
N SER A 185 15.72 -14.46 10.94
CA SER A 185 14.71 -13.94 11.87
C SER A 185 13.36 -13.73 11.17
N LYS A 186 12.30 -13.51 11.96
CA LYS A 186 10.95 -13.18 11.48
C LYS A 186 10.46 -11.85 12.04
N ILE A 187 9.45 -11.29 11.37
CA ILE A 187 8.78 -10.08 11.85
C ILE A 187 8.18 -10.37 13.23
N GLY A 188 8.41 -9.46 14.18
CA GLY A 188 8.01 -9.59 15.58
C GLY A 188 9.13 -10.08 16.51
N ASP A 189 10.24 -10.60 15.99
CA ASP A 189 11.38 -11.00 16.82
C ASP A 189 12.04 -9.78 17.47
N LEU A 190 12.48 -9.94 18.72
CA LEU A 190 13.43 -9.02 19.35
C LEU A 190 14.82 -9.30 18.80
N VAL A 191 15.52 -8.23 18.40
CA VAL A 191 16.86 -8.31 17.82
C VAL A 191 17.83 -7.39 18.55
N GLU A 192 19.08 -7.83 18.64
CA GLU A 192 20.19 -7.04 19.16
C GLU A 192 21.02 -6.46 18.01
N LYS A 193 21.59 -5.28 18.21
CA LYS A 193 22.48 -4.64 17.24
C LYS A 193 23.64 -5.57 16.91
N GLY A 194 23.86 -5.80 15.62
CA GLY A 194 24.89 -6.70 15.11
C GLY A 194 24.43 -8.14 14.90
N GLN A 195 23.27 -8.54 15.44
CA GLN A 195 22.67 -9.86 15.18
C GLN A 195 22.40 -10.03 13.68
N ILE A 196 22.76 -11.20 13.14
CA ILE A 196 22.43 -11.54 11.74
C ILE A 196 20.95 -11.92 11.68
N ILE A 197 20.16 -11.15 10.92
CA ILE A 197 18.71 -11.33 10.79
C ILE A 197 18.31 -11.99 9.46
N ALA A 198 19.19 -11.93 8.47
CA ALA A 198 19.03 -12.53 7.15
C ALA A 198 20.38 -12.61 6.44
N GLU A 199 20.39 -13.24 5.27
CA GLU A 199 21.54 -13.33 4.36
C GLU A 199 21.09 -13.03 2.93
N ILE A 200 22.01 -12.51 2.10
CA ILE A 200 21.81 -12.30 0.67
C ILE A 200 22.69 -13.30 -0.09
N TYR A 201 22.05 -14.13 -0.92
CA TYR A 201 22.72 -15.13 -1.76
C TYR A 201 22.74 -14.68 -3.23
N GLU A 202 23.72 -15.17 -4.00
CA GLU A 202 23.81 -14.85 -5.44
C GLU A 202 22.61 -15.39 -6.23
N ASP A 203 22.11 -16.58 -5.89
CA ASP A 203 21.02 -17.25 -6.59
C ASP A 203 19.95 -17.84 -5.65
N LEU A 204 18.84 -18.31 -6.24
CA LEU A 204 17.69 -18.89 -5.54
C LEU A 204 17.95 -20.26 -4.89
N SER A 205 19.03 -20.95 -5.24
CA SER A 205 19.41 -22.20 -4.58
C SER A 205 19.82 -21.94 -3.13
N MET A 206 20.29 -20.72 -2.83
CA MET A 206 20.78 -20.29 -1.51
C MET A 206 21.86 -21.24 -0.97
N THR A 207 22.71 -21.72 -1.88
CA THR A 207 23.88 -22.55 -1.58
C THR A 207 25.13 -21.67 -1.53
N GLY A 208 26.15 -22.12 -0.81
CA GLY A 208 27.40 -21.36 -0.63
C GLY A 208 27.35 -20.32 0.50
N GLU A 209 28.23 -19.33 0.42
CA GLU A 209 28.38 -18.28 1.43
C GLU A 209 27.40 -17.12 1.14
N GLY A 210 26.50 -16.85 2.09
CA GLY A 210 25.58 -15.71 2.04
C GLY A 210 26.21 -14.46 2.64
N VAL A 211 25.89 -13.29 2.09
CA VAL A 211 26.30 -12.00 2.67
C VAL A 211 25.39 -11.66 3.85
N PRO A 212 25.91 -11.52 5.09
CA PRO A 212 25.08 -11.33 6.27
C PRO A 212 24.42 -9.95 6.31
N VAL A 213 23.13 -9.92 6.61
CA VAL A 213 22.34 -8.73 6.93
C VAL A 213 22.23 -8.62 8.44
N LYS A 214 22.87 -7.59 9.02
CA LYS A 214 22.91 -7.37 10.46
C LYS A 214 21.87 -6.34 10.90
N ALA A 215 21.25 -6.58 12.05
CA ALA A 215 20.42 -5.59 12.73
C ALA A 215 21.26 -4.35 13.09
N THR A 216 20.74 -3.17 12.75
CA THR A 216 21.43 -1.88 12.93
C THR A 216 21.25 -1.29 14.32
N LEU A 217 20.19 -1.71 15.04
CA LEU A 217 19.85 -1.26 16.39
C LEU A 217 19.09 -2.34 17.16
N ASN A 218 19.02 -2.18 18.48
CA ASN A 218 18.21 -3.04 19.36
C ASN A 218 16.73 -2.70 19.21
N GLY A 219 15.86 -3.70 19.07
CA GLY A 219 14.43 -3.44 18.96
C GLY A 219 13.64 -4.64 18.47
N ILE A 220 12.46 -4.40 17.91
CA ILE A 220 11.62 -5.39 17.26
C ILE A 220 11.82 -5.32 15.75
N LEU A 221 12.05 -6.46 15.11
CA LEU A 221 12.06 -6.55 13.66
C LEU A 221 10.64 -6.35 13.12
N ARG A 222 10.31 -5.12 12.72
CA ARG A 222 8.96 -4.72 12.30
C ARG A 222 8.68 -4.98 10.82
N GLY A 223 9.73 -4.99 10.00
CA GLY A 223 9.65 -5.31 8.59
C GLY A 223 10.84 -6.14 8.15
N LEU A 224 10.60 -7.10 7.28
CA LEU A 224 11.61 -7.95 6.65
C LEU A 224 11.06 -8.42 5.31
N ILE A 225 11.77 -8.13 4.22
CA ILE A 225 11.45 -8.61 2.87
C ILE A 225 11.42 -10.16 2.85
N ARG A 226 10.65 -10.74 1.92
CA ARG A 226 10.43 -12.19 1.88
C ARG A 226 11.70 -12.95 1.44
N THR A 227 11.91 -14.15 1.99
CA THR A 227 12.89 -15.12 1.47
C THR A 227 12.63 -15.40 -0.02
N GLY A 228 13.67 -15.42 -0.84
CA GLY A 228 13.59 -15.61 -2.29
C GLY A 228 13.28 -14.34 -3.07
N TYR A 229 13.07 -13.19 -2.41
CA TYR A 229 12.94 -11.92 -3.12
C TYR A 229 14.30 -11.47 -3.65
N HIS A 230 14.36 -11.12 -4.93
CA HIS A 230 15.55 -10.56 -5.56
C HIS A 230 15.67 -9.07 -5.23
N VAL A 231 16.75 -8.69 -4.54
CA VAL A 231 17.04 -7.31 -4.13
C VAL A 231 18.20 -6.76 -4.95
N SER A 232 18.21 -5.44 -5.12
CA SER A 232 19.35 -4.70 -5.67
C SER A 232 20.10 -3.98 -4.55
N LYS A 233 21.35 -3.58 -4.79
CA LYS A 233 22.11 -2.77 -3.83
C LYS A 233 21.35 -1.50 -3.46
N GLY A 234 21.24 -1.21 -2.17
CA GLY A 234 20.50 -0.07 -1.66
C GLY A 234 18.98 -0.27 -1.60
N PHE A 235 18.46 -1.46 -1.95
CA PHE A 235 17.04 -1.77 -1.81
C PHE A 235 16.65 -1.88 -0.33
N LYS A 236 15.46 -1.40 0.03
CA LYS A 236 14.97 -1.47 1.42
C LYS A 236 14.56 -2.90 1.75
N ILE A 237 15.21 -3.52 2.74
CA ILE A 237 15.00 -4.96 3.06
C ILE A 237 14.47 -5.23 4.45
N ALA A 238 14.71 -4.35 5.43
CA ALA A 238 14.18 -4.53 6.77
C ALA A 238 13.93 -3.19 7.49
N ASP A 239 13.14 -3.25 8.56
CA ASP A 239 12.79 -2.13 9.43
C ASP A 239 12.72 -2.61 10.88
N ILE A 240 13.37 -1.90 11.80
CA ILE A 240 13.39 -2.21 13.24
C ILE A 240 12.63 -1.11 13.99
N ASP A 241 11.70 -1.46 14.88
CA ASP A 241 11.12 -0.51 15.82
C ASP A 241 11.93 -0.55 17.13
N PRO A 242 12.58 0.54 17.56
CA PRO A 242 13.39 0.55 18.78
C PRO A 242 12.55 0.40 20.07
N ARG A 243 11.23 0.59 19.99
CA ARG A 243 10.29 0.54 21.13
C ARG A 243 9.81 -0.89 21.32
N LYS A 244 10.38 -1.63 22.27
CA LYS A 244 10.12 -3.07 22.47
C LYS A 244 8.69 -3.37 22.94
N GLU A 245 8.03 -2.39 23.53
CA GLU A 245 6.64 -2.44 23.99
C GLU A 245 5.62 -2.33 22.85
N GLU A 246 6.06 -1.99 21.63
CA GLU A 246 5.22 -1.71 20.47
C GLU A 246 5.08 -2.91 19.51
N LEU A 247 5.20 -4.14 20.03
CA LEU A 247 5.13 -5.38 19.24
C LEU A 247 3.89 -5.44 18.35
N GLU A 248 2.75 -5.01 18.87
CA GLU A 248 1.46 -5.00 18.17
C GLU A 248 1.48 -4.17 16.88
N ASN A 249 2.35 -3.16 16.77
CA ASN A 249 2.51 -2.35 15.56
C ASN A 249 3.12 -3.14 14.38
N CYS A 250 3.60 -4.36 14.60
CA CYS A 250 4.00 -5.27 13.53
C CYS A 250 2.79 -5.86 12.80
N PHE A 251 1.66 -6.00 13.49
CA PHE A 251 0.50 -6.77 13.04
C PHE A 251 -0.75 -5.92 12.79
N THR A 252 -0.67 -4.62 13.09
CA THR A 252 -1.79 -3.69 12.91
C THR A 252 -1.51 -2.63 11.86
N ILE A 253 -2.58 -2.19 11.18
CA ILE A 253 -2.52 -1.08 10.23
C ILE A 253 -1.96 0.16 10.95
N SER A 254 -1.02 0.87 10.32
CA SER A 254 -0.38 2.02 10.96
C SER A 254 -1.33 3.22 11.12
N ASP A 255 -1.02 4.06 12.10
CA ASP A 255 -1.58 5.41 12.25
C ASP A 255 -1.54 6.22 10.95
N LYS A 256 -0.42 6.15 10.23
CA LYS A 256 -0.19 6.84 8.97
C LYS A 256 -1.12 6.31 7.88
N ALA A 257 -1.20 4.99 7.72
CA ALA A 257 -2.08 4.37 6.74
C ALA A 257 -3.54 4.69 7.05
N ARG A 258 -3.95 4.64 8.32
CA ARG A 258 -5.27 5.08 8.78
C ARG A 258 -5.54 6.56 8.47
N CYS A 259 -4.60 7.46 8.69
CA CYS A 259 -4.80 8.88 8.39
C CYS A 259 -5.06 9.10 6.90
N ILE A 260 -4.17 8.59 6.03
CA ILE A 260 -4.29 8.70 4.56
C ILE A 260 -5.61 8.08 4.07
N ALA A 261 -5.97 6.91 4.59
CA ALA A 261 -7.21 6.24 4.23
C ALA A 261 -8.47 7.09 4.51
N GLY A 262 -8.43 7.94 5.55
CA GLY A 262 -9.53 8.83 5.90
C GLY A 262 -9.76 9.86 4.82
N SER A 263 -8.69 10.49 4.37
CA SER A 263 -8.72 11.49 3.30
C SER A 263 -9.13 10.87 1.96
N VAL A 264 -8.67 9.65 1.65
CA VAL A 264 -9.11 8.94 0.45
C VAL A 264 -10.62 8.65 0.51
N LEU A 265 -11.13 8.17 1.65
CA LEU A 265 -12.56 7.96 1.84
C LEU A 265 -13.35 9.27 1.74
N GLU A 266 -12.88 10.36 2.33
CA GLU A 266 -13.49 11.69 2.26
C GLU A 266 -13.70 12.14 0.81
N VAL A 267 -12.65 12.07 -0.02
CA VAL A 267 -12.70 12.49 -1.42
C VAL A 267 -13.66 11.61 -2.23
N ILE A 268 -13.62 10.29 -2.04
CA ILE A 268 -14.53 9.36 -2.73
C ILE A 268 -15.99 9.60 -2.30
N CYS A 269 -16.25 9.80 -1.01
CA CYS A 269 -17.58 10.14 -0.53
C CYS A 269 -18.09 11.45 -1.14
N GLY A 270 -17.24 12.48 -1.22
CA GLY A 270 -17.60 13.74 -1.89
C GLY A 270 -18.03 13.53 -3.34
N LYS A 271 -17.23 12.80 -4.12
CA LYS A 271 -17.54 12.44 -5.51
C LYS A 271 -18.87 11.71 -5.66
N LEU A 272 -19.11 10.69 -4.83
CA LEU A 272 -20.36 9.93 -4.85
C LEU A 272 -21.58 10.79 -4.50
N MET A 273 -21.42 11.79 -3.63
CA MET A 273 -22.50 12.72 -3.28
C MET A 273 -22.79 13.72 -4.41
N GLU A 274 -21.79 14.18 -5.16
CA GLU A 274 -21.98 15.05 -6.33
C GLU A 274 -22.77 14.33 -7.43
N GLU A 275 -22.41 13.07 -7.71
CA GLU A 275 -23.12 12.24 -8.69
C GLU A 275 -24.58 12.01 -8.29
N ASN A 276 -24.85 11.72 -7.01
CA ASN A 276 -26.22 11.59 -6.51
C ASN A 276 -26.97 12.93 -6.48
N SER A 277 -26.29 14.05 -6.26
CA SER A 277 -26.92 15.39 -6.28
C SER A 277 -27.34 15.80 -7.69
N SER A 278 -26.65 15.33 -8.73
CA SER A 278 -27.10 15.50 -10.13
C SER A 278 -28.42 14.76 -10.42
N LEU A 279 -28.76 13.72 -9.65
CA LEU A 279 -30.08 13.06 -9.66
C LEU A 279 -31.14 13.78 -8.81
N PHE A 280 -30.75 14.51 -7.75
CA PHE A 280 -31.67 15.24 -6.87
C PHE A 280 -31.97 16.68 -7.32
N LEU A 281 -31.04 17.34 -8.01
CA LEU A 281 -31.18 18.72 -8.51
C LEU A 281 -31.74 18.81 -9.94
N GLY A 282 -32.31 17.72 -10.45
CA GLY A 282 -33.18 17.73 -11.63
C GLY A 282 -34.53 18.45 -11.41
N ARG A 283 -34.65 19.33 -10.41
CA ARG A 283 -35.73 20.31 -10.34
C ARG A 283 -35.25 21.61 -10.98
N ASN A 284 -36.00 22.04 -11.97
CA ASN A 284 -35.83 23.30 -12.69
C ASN A 284 -35.64 24.45 -11.69
N PRO A 285 -34.62 25.31 -11.85
CA PRO A 285 -34.49 26.54 -11.07
C PRO A 285 -35.65 27.53 -11.25
N ASP A 286 -36.50 27.33 -12.27
CA ASP A 286 -37.63 28.19 -12.62
C ASP A 286 -38.97 27.79 -11.93
N GLU A 287 -38.96 26.89 -10.94
CA GLU A 287 -40.15 26.54 -10.12
C GLU A 287 -40.08 27.08 -8.68
N ALA A 288 -39.52 28.29 -8.49
CA ALA A 288 -39.56 29.02 -7.22
C ALA A 288 -40.27 30.38 -7.36
#